data_AF-G4ZWQ7-F1
#
_entry.id   AF-G4ZWQ7-F1
#
_cell.length_a   1.000
_cell.length_b   1.000
_cell.length_c   1.000
_cell.angle_alpha   90.00
_cell.angle_beta   90.00
_cell.angle_gamma   90.00
#
_symmetry.space_group_name_H-M   'P 1'
#
loop_
_entity.id
_entity.type
_entity.pdbx_description
1 polymer ?
#
loop_
_entity_poly.entity_id
_entity_poly.type
_entity_poly.pdbx_seq_one_letter_code
_entity_poly.pdbx_strand_id
1 'polypeptide(L)' 'IPLEVRQALPKQGNQQICLKFLSAQGCRGKNGNCVIKHLCHFKPAALPEIVRDFLTKNYGGLSADIQ' A
#
# COMPACT_ATOMS: atom_id res chain seq x y z
N ILE A 1 -5.12 3.20 -10.40
CA ILE A 1 -4.14 2.08 -10.39
C ILE A 1 -4.61 1.00 -11.35
N PRO A 2 -3.71 0.34 -12.07
CA PRO A 2 -4.04 -0.80 -12.95
C PRO A 2 -4.80 -1.90 -12.19
N LEU A 3 -5.66 -2.64 -12.90
CA LEU A 3 -6.51 -3.67 -12.30
C LEU A 3 -5.70 -4.79 -11.65
N GLU A 4 -4.66 -5.27 -12.34
CA GLU A 4 -3.73 -6.30 -11.85
C GLU A 4 -3.07 -5.90 -10.52
N VAL A 5 -2.57 -4.66 -10.41
CA VAL A 5 -1.99 -4.11 -9.18
C VAL A 5 -3.06 -4.08 -8.09
N ARG A 6 -4.28 -3.61 -8.41
CA ARG A 6 -5.38 -3.55 -7.45
C ARG A 6 -5.76 -4.93 -6.91
N GLN A 7 -5.74 -5.96 -7.75
CA GLN A 7 -6.06 -7.33 -7.35
C GLN A 7 -4.96 -7.97 -6.53
N ALA A 8 -3.70 -7.63 -6.81
CA ALA A 8 -2.53 -8.12 -6.07
C ALA A 8 -2.34 -7.42 -4.70
N LEU A 9 -3.03 -6.31 -4.43
CA LEU A 9 -2.89 -5.60 -3.16
C LEU A 9 -3.39 -6.44 -1.97
N PRO A 10 -2.58 -6.59 -0.91
CA PRO A 10 -3.02 -7.17 0.35
C PRO A 10 -4.27 -6.49 0.91
N LYS A 11 -5.11 -7.29 1.59
CA LYS A 11 -6.33 -6.82 2.25
C LYS A 11 -6.34 -7.26 3.71
N GLN A 12 -6.95 -6.45 4.55
CA GLN A 12 -7.24 -6.78 5.95
C GLN A 12 -8.74 -6.69 6.15
N GLY A 13 -9.40 -7.85 6.25
CA GLY A 13 -10.86 -7.95 6.20
C GLY A 13 -11.41 -7.32 4.90
N ASN A 14 -12.33 -6.37 5.05
CA ASN A 14 -12.97 -5.67 3.92
C ASN A 14 -12.20 -4.42 3.45
N GLN A 15 -11.04 -4.12 4.04
CA GLN A 15 -10.24 -2.94 3.69
C GLN A 15 -9.03 -3.33 2.84
N GLN A 16 -8.75 -2.50 1.83
CA GLN A 16 -7.56 -2.65 1.00
C GLN A 16 -6.40 -1.87 1.62
N ILE A 17 -5.17 -2.36 1.47
CA ILE A 17 -4.00 -1.64 1.96
C ILE A 17 -3.82 -0.30 1.22
N CYS A 18 -3.44 0.74 1.96
CA CYS A 18 -3.14 2.04 1.37
C CYS A 18 -1.78 2.02 0.65
N LEU A 19 -1.79 2.30 -0.65
CA LEU A 19 -0.55 2.41 -1.45
C LEU A 19 0.41 3.49 -0.94
N LYS A 20 -0.11 4.64 -0.51
CA LYS A 20 0.73 5.71 0.03
C LYS A 20 1.42 5.30 1.34
N PHE A 21 0.77 4.47 2.15
CA PHE A 21 1.38 3.88 3.33
C PHE A 21 2.52 2.91 2.97
N LEU A 22 2.33 2.11 1.91
CA LEU A 22 3.38 1.22 1.39
C LEU A 22 4.55 1.97 0.75
N SER A 23 4.33 3.21 0.29
CA SER A 23 5.31 3.96 -0.49
C SER A 23 6.21 4.88 0.33
N ALA A 24 7.35 5.25 -0.24
CA ALA A 24 8.23 6.29 0.29
C ALA A 24 7.56 7.66 0.44
N GLN A 25 6.49 7.96 -0.31
CA GLN A 25 5.73 9.21 -0.17
C GLN A 25 5.00 9.34 1.17
N GLY A 26 4.70 8.21 1.82
CA GLY A 26 3.95 8.17 3.07
C GLY A 26 2.48 8.59 2.94
N CYS A 27 1.70 8.25 3.98
CA CYS A 27 0.30 8.60 4.09
C CYS A 27 0.05 9.40 5.37
N ARG A 28 -0.84 10.39 5.32
CA ARG A 28 -1.20 11.23 6.48
C ARG A 28 -2.16 10.56 7.47
N GLY A 29 -2.62 9.36 7.15
CA GLY A 29 -3.48 8.57 8.03
C GLY A 29 -2.76 8.16 9.32
N LYS A 30 -3.53 7.92 10.39
CA LYS A 30 -3.02 7.65 11.74
C LYS A 30 -3.71 6.43 12.33
N ASN A 31 -3.09 5.80 13.34
CA ASN A 31 -3.66 4.70 14.12
C ASN A 31 -4.19 3.56 13.22
N GLY A 32 -3.40 3.11 12.25
CA GLY A 32 -3.79 2.03 11.33
C GLY A 32 -4.79 2.41 10.23
N ASN A 33 -5.24 3.67 10.18
CA ASN A 33 -6.30 4.11 9.27
C ASN A 33 -5.77 5.09 8.22
N CYS A 34 -6.25 4.94 6.98
CA CYS A 34 -6.03 5.91 5.92
C CYS A 34 -7.01 7.08 6.01
N VAL A 35 -6.68 8.21 5.40
CA VAL A 35 -7.63 9.33 5.20
C VAL A 35 -8.77 8.97 4.23
N ILE A 36 -8.55 7.97 3.36
CA ILE A 36 -9.55 7.46 2.43
C ILE A 36 -10.32 6.32 3.12
N LYS A 37 -11.64 6.49 3.24
CA LYS A 37 -12.53 5.45 3.77
C LYS A 37 -12.35 4.17 2.93
N HIS A 38 -12.24 3.02 3.58
CA HIS A 38 -11.93 1.67 3.02
C HIS A 38 -10.45 1.33 2.75
N LEU A 39 -9.52 2.27 2.97
CA LEU A 39 -8.10 1.94 3.01
C LEU A 39 -7.58 1.83 4.44
N CYS A 40 -6.67 0.89 4.68
CA CYS A 40 -6.04 0.69 5.98
C CYS A 40 -4.52 0.68 5.87
N HIS A 41 -3.86 0.87 7.00
CA HIS A 41 -2.42 0.80 7.16
C HIS A 41 -2.09 -0.44 7.99
N PHE A 42 -1.37 -1.38 7.39
CA PHE A 42 -0.87 -2.57 8.08
C PHE A 42 0.36 -3.08 7.33
N LYS A 43 1.28 -3.74 8.04
CA LYS A 43 2.44 -4.37 7.40
C LYS A 43 2.03 -5.73 6.83
N PRO A 44 2.02 -5.91 5.50
CA PRO A 44 1.72 -7.22 4.92
C PRO A 44 2.91 -8.17 5.12
N ALA A 45 2.65 -9.46 5.34
CA ALA A 45 3.71 -10.46 5.46
C ALA A 45 4.52 -10.66 4.17
N ALA A 46 3.89 -10.43 3.02
CA ALA A 46 4.52 -10.46 1.71
C ALA A 46 3.86 -9.41 0.80
N LEU A 47 4.65 -8.84 -0.11
CA LEU A 47 4.18 -7.89 -1.11
C LEU A 47 4.55 -8.39 -2.51
N PRO A 48 3.57 -8.65 -3.39
CA PRO A 48 3.84 -9.13 -4.74
C PRO A 48 4.72 -8.16 -5.55
N GLU A 49 5.60 -8.70 -6.39
CA GLU A 49 6.58 -7.92 -7.17
C GLU A 49 5.91 -6.85 -8.04
N ILE A 50 4.78 -7.17 -8.67
CA ILE A 50 3.97 -6.25 -9.46
C ILE A 50 3.56 -4.97 -8.68
N VAL A 51 3.33 -5.11 -7.37
CA VAL A 51 3.01 -3.96 -6.51
C VAL A 51 4.28 -3.18 -6.18
N ARG A 52 5.40 -3.88 -5.91
CA ARG A 52 6.71 -3.25 -5.64
C ARG A 52 7.16 -2.42 -6.85
N ASP A 53 7.10 -2.98 -8.05
CA ASP A 53 7.42 -2.29 -9.31
C ASP A 53 6.55 -1.07 -9.54
N PHE A 54 5.24 -1.21 -9.29
CA PHE A 54 4.30 -0.10 -9.42
C PHE A 54 4.62 1.03 -8.44
N LEU A 55 4.97 0.70 -7.19
CA LEU A 55 5.38 1.68 -6.18
C LEU A 55 6.70 2.36 -6.55
N THR A 56 7.69 1.61 -7.04
CA THR A 56 8.97 2.17 -7.53
C THR A 56 8.75 3.15 -8.66
N LYS A 57 7.93 2.80 -9.66
CA LYS A 57 7.69 3.63 -10.85
C LYS A 57 6.84 4.87 -10.58
N ASN A 58 5.87 4.79 -9.65
CA ASN A 58 4.82 5.82 -9.52
C ASN A 58 4.78 6.50 -8.14
N TYR A 59 5.38 5.89 -7.11
CA TYR A 59 5.30 6.36 -5.73
C TYR A 59 6.66 6.51 -5.03
N GLY A 60 7.76 6.51 -5.79
CA GLY A 60 9.10 6.72 -5.24
C GLY A 60 9.67 5.52 -4.48
N GLY A 61 9.13 4.32 -4.72
CA GLY A 61 9.58 3.08 -4.06
C GLY A 61 8.81 2.74 -2.80
N LEU A 62 9.27 1.68 -2.13
CA LEU A 62 8.72 1.23 -0.86
C LEU A 62 9.14 2.16 0.27
N SER A 63 8.28 2.28 1.28
CA SER A 63 8.64 2.97 2.51
C SER A 63 9.70 2.16 3.26
N ALA A 64 10.58 2.83 3.98
CA ALA A 64 11.62 2.18 4.79
C ALA A 64 11.06 1.25 5.88
N ASP A 65 9.81 1.47 6.29
CA ASP A 65 9.12 0.65 7.30
C ASP A 65 8.58 -0.68 6.74
N ILE A 66 8.52 -0.79 5.41
CA ILE A 66 7.98 -1.92 4.65
C ILE A 66 9.06 -2.70 3.89
N GLN A 67 10.24 -2.09 3.66
CA GLN A 67 11.38 -2.73 3.00
C GLN A 67 11.93 -3.91 3.82
#